data_AF-A0A2N7B342-F1
#
_entry.id   AF-A0A2N7B342-F1
#
_cell.length_a   1.000
_cell.length_b   1.000
_cell.length_c   1.000
_cell.angle_alpha   90.00
_cell.angle_beta   90.00
_cell.angle_gamma   90.00
#
_symmetry.space_group_name_H-M   'P 1'
#
loop_
_entity.id
_entity.type
_entity.pdbx_description
1 polymer ?
#
loop_
_entity_poly.entity_id
_entity_poly.type
_entity_poly.pdbx_seq_one_letter_code
_entity_poly.pdbx_strand_id
1 'polypeptide(L)'
;MTETQDRNTPKVWLQEILIFAFLFILMSLNAWNQLTSWNDLGRALLFFILLYGQAQLHRFFLFPLLFKQRIKPYIAYTLSALVVGSFIIYGANFWIYPEFCPEEGWWEAGPFLLAAHFVSLLVLVAIFLLQRFYQQQQQRSTDQLLQQDEQIRFLHDQLNPHFFFNTLNNLYGISLHEPDRMPNLIMQLSKLMRYQVESSRRSLVSLQQEIEFITSYVTLEQERLGKRCQISYHYPAEEHQLQRYQLAPLLLMPLVENAFKHGTGDIKGCFVHITLQLRQSQLILLIENSLSSHKPKGESTGVG
;
A
#
# COMPACT_ATOMS: atom_id res chain seq x y z
N MET A 1 6.41 -10.02 14.68
CA MET A 1 5.88 -11.21 13.98
C MET A 1 6.33 -11.12 12.54
N THR A 2 7.50 -11.67 12.24
CA THR A 2 8.22 -11.52 10.97
C THR A 2 8.84 -12.86 10.68
N GLU A 3 8.06 -13.78 10.09
CA GLU A 3 8.59 -15.01 9.51
C GLU A 3 7.53 -15.71 8.65
N THR A 4 7.14 -15.07 7.56
CA THR A 4 6.47 -15.73 6.43
C THR A 4 7.07 -15.22 5.12
N GLN A 5 8.40 -15.17 5.04
CA GLN A 5 9.08 -14.93 3.77
C GLN A 5 9.32 -16.26 3.06
N ASP A 6 8.32 -16.62 2.26
CA ASP A 6 8.48 -17.13 0.90
C ASP A 6 9.35 -18.38 0.71
N ARG A 7 8.75 -19.57 0.90
CA ARG A 7 9.36 -20.88 0.59
C ARG A 7 9.41 -21.21 -0.91
N ASN A 8 8.86 -20.37 -1.80
CA ASN A 8 8.69 -20.70 -3.21
C ASN A 8 9.49 -19.82 -4.19
N THR A 9 10.25 -18.83 -3.72
CA THR A 9 11.24 -18.19 -4.57
C THR A 9 12.44 -19.11 -4.75
N PRO A 10 12.84 -19.47 -6.00
CA PRO A 10 14.08 -20.19 -6.19
C PRO A 10 15.19 -19.35 -5.57
N LYS A 11 15.94 -19.95 -4.63
CA LYS A 11 17.07 -19.31 -3.93
C LYS A 11 17.88 -18.53 -4.96
N VAL A 12 18.22 -17.27 -4.69
CA VAL A 12 18.89 -16.37 -5.65
C VAL A 12 20.07 -17.05 -6.37
N TRP A 13 20.85 -17.86 -5.66
CA TRP A 13 21.94 -18.65 -6.21
C TRP A 13 21.53 -19.68 -7.29
N LEU A 14 20.37 -20.31 -7.14
CA LEU A 14 19.82 -21.24 -8.14
C LEU A 14 19.46 -20.49 -9.44
N GLN A 15 18.91 -19.28 -9.33
CA GLN A 15 18.62 -18.45 -10.51
C GLN A 15 19.90 -18.07 -11.25
N GLU A 16 20.96 -17.70 -10.53
CA GLU A 16 22.27 -17.38 -11.13
C GLU A 16 22.89 -18.59 -11.83
N ILE A 17 22.81 -19.79 -11.22
CA ILE A 17 23.28 -21.03 -11.83
C ILE A 17 22.50 -21.34 -13.12
N LEU A 18 21.17 -21.16 -13.10
CA LEU A 18 20.34 -21.38 -14.29
C LEU A 18 20.65 -20.37 -15.39
N ILE A 19 20.86 -19.09 -15.06
CA ILE A 19 21.25 -18.06 -16.03
C ILE A 19 22.62 -18.39 -16.62
N PHE A 20 23.60 -18.75 -15.78
CA PHE A 20 24.92 -19.16 -16.23
C PHE A 20 24.86 -20.34 -17.19
N ALA A 21 24.14 -21.41 -16.82
CA ALA A 21 23.98 -22.59 -17.66
C ALA A 21 23.25 -22.28 -18.97
N PHE A 22 22.17 -21.52 -18.92
CA PHE A 22 21.41 -21.11 -20.11
C PHE A 22 22.28 -20.29 -21.08
N LEU A 23 23.02 -19.30 -20.57
CA LEU A 23 23.87 -18.46 -21.40
C LEU A 23 25.08 -19.23 -21.95
N PHE A 24 25.65 -20.16 -21.18
CA PHE A 24 26.72 -21.03 -21.67
C PHE A 24 26.24 -21.89 -22.84
N ILE A 25 25.08 -22.52 -22.71
CA ILE A 25 24.46 -23.31 -23.79
C ILE A 25 24.21 -22.44 -25.00
N LEU A 26 23.56 -21.28 -24.81
CA LEU A 26 23.21 -20.35 -25.89
C LEU A 26 24.45 -19.89 -26.67
N MET A 27 25.54 -19.55 -25.97
CA MET A 27 26.78 -19.09 -26.61
C MET A 27 27.56 -20.23 -27.26
N SER A 28 27.46 -21.44 -26.71
CA SER A 28 28.10 -22.65 -27.25
C SER A 28 27.40 -23.22 -28.49
N LEU A 29 26.16 -22.81 -28.79
CA LEU A 29 25.43 -23.25 -30.00
C LEU A 29 26.20 -22.95 -31.28
N ASN A 30 26.88 -21.80 -31.36
CA ASN A 30 27.66 -21.42 -32.55
C ASN A 30 28.91 -22.30 -32.75
N ALA A 31 29.46 -22.84 -31.66
CA ALA A 31 30.69 -23.64 -31.68
C ALA A 31 30.42 -25.13 -31.41
N TRP A 32 29.16 -25.58 -31.47
CA TRP A 32 28.76 -26.92 -31.05
C TRP A 32 29.54 -28.03 -31.78
N ASN A 33 29.75 -27.86 -33.08
CA ASN A 33 30.50 -28.81 -33.92
C ASN A 33 32.01 -28.87 -33.61
N GLN A 34 32.54 -27.92 -32.84
CA GLN A 34 33.95 -27.88 -32.42
C GLN A 34 34.17 -28.54 -31.05
N LEU A 35 33.10 -28.78 -30.28
CA LEU A 35 33.14 -29.41 -28.96
C LEU A 35 33.19 -30.94 -29.08
N THR A 36 34.30 -31.47 -29.59
CA THR A 36 34.45 -32.91 -29.87
C THR A 36 35.08 -33.69 -28.71
N SER A 37 35.78 -33.01 -27.80
CA SER A 37 36.43 -33.62 -26.63
C SER A 37 36.10 -32.93 -25.30
N TRP A 38 36.34 -33.63 -24.18
CA TRP A 38 36.22 -33.06 -22.83
C TRP A 38 37.18 -31.88 -22.60
N ASN A 39 38.32 -31.86 -23.28
CA ASN A 39 39.26 -30.77 -23.23
C ASN A 39 38.69 -29.51 -23.92
N ASP A 40 38.01 -29.68 -25.06
CA ASP A 40 37.36 -28.57 -25.77
C ASP A 40 36.22 -27.97 -24.94
N LEU A 41 35.45 -28.83 -24.26
CA LEU A 41 34.40 -28.40 -23.32
C LEU A 41 35.01 -27.61 -22.14
N GLY A 42 36.12 -28.09 -21.58
CA GLY A 42 36.83 -27.40 -20.50
C GLY A 42 37.33 -26.01 -20.91
N ARG A 43 37.92 -25.90 -22.11
CA ARG A 43 38.37 -24.63 -22.70
C ARG A 43 37.21 -23.66 -22.94
N ALA A 44 36.10 -24.14 -23.50
CA ALA A 44 34.91 -23.34 -23.74
C ALA A 44 34.28 -22.83 -22.44
N LEU A 45 34.22 -23.68 -21.42
CA LEU A 45 33.72 -23.32 -20.09
C LEU A 45 34.63 -22.28 -19.42
N LEU A 46 35.96 -22.43 -19.52
CA LEU A 46 36.90 -21.43 -19.00
C LEU A 46 36.73 -20.07 -19.68
N PHE A 47 36.63 -20.05 -21.02
CA PHE A 47 36.39 -18.85 -21.79
C PHE A 47 35.07 -18.18 -21.40
N PHE A 48 34.01 -18.97 -21.23
CA PHE A 48 32.71 -18.46 -20.82
C PHE A 48 32.71 -17.92 -19.38
N ILE A 49 33.43 -18.56 -18.44
CA ILE A 49 33.60 -18.05 -17.07
C ILE A 49 34.27 -16.67 -17.08
N LEU A 50 35.25 -16.43 -17.96
CA LEU A 50 35.89 -15.12 -18.08
C LEU A 50 34.89 -14.05 -18.56
N LEU A 51 34.12 -14.34 -19.61
CA LEU A 51 33.09 -13.44 -20.12
C LEU A 51 32.00 -13.15 -19.09
N TYR A 52 31.47 -14.21 -18.46
CA TYR A 52 30.44 -14.09 -17.44
C TYR A 52 30.96 -13.33 -16.22
N GLY A 53 32.20 -13.59 -15.79
CA GLY A 53 32.86 -12.89 -14.69
C GLY A 53 32.98 -11.39 -14.93
N GLN A 54 33.37 -10.98 -16.14
CA GLN A 54 33.42 -9.56 -16.50
C GLN A 54 32.04 -8.88 -16.47
N ALA A 55 31.01 -9.56 -16.98
CA ALA A 55 29.65 -9.02 -16.94
C ALA A 55 29.10 -8.97 -15.51
N GLN A 56 29.48 -9.90 -14.62
CA GLN A 56 29.17 -9.83 -13.19
C GLN A 56 29.89 -8.65 -12.51
N LEU A 57 31.16 -8.41 -12.82
CA LEU A 57 31.89 -7.23 -12.34
C LEU A 57 31.20 -5.93 -12.79
N HIS A 58 30.77 -5.85 -14.05
CA HIS A 58 29.98 -4.72 -14.55
C HIS A 58 28.69 -4.54 -13.73
N ARG A 59 27.97 -5.63 -13.48
CA ARG A 59 26.74 -5.64 -12.67
C ARG A 59 26.96 -5.10 -11.25
N PHE A 60 28.06 -5.48 -10.59
CA PHE A 60 28.30 -5.04 -9.21
C PHE A 60 28.86 -3.62 -9.12
N PHE A 61 29.76 -3.22 -10.03
CA PHE A 61 30.50 -1.95 -9.91
C PHE A 61 29.94 -0.80 -10.76
N LEU A 62 29.45 -1.08 -11.97
CA LEU A 62 29.07 -0.03 -12.92
C LEU A 62 27.56 0.25 -12.87
N PHE A 63 26.71 -0.76 -12.72
CA PHE A 63 25.26 -0.56 -12.64
C PHE A 63 24.77 0.37 -11.52
N PRO A 64 25.37 0.42 -10.32
CA PRO A 64 24.97 1.42 -9.33
C PRO A 64 25.03 2.86 -9.85
N LEU A 65 25.90 3.16 -10.82
CA LEU A 65 25.97 4.49 -11.44
C LEU A 65 24.78 4.78 -12.34
N LEU A 66 24.31 3.77 -13.09
CA LEU A 66 23.10 3.87 -13.92
C LEU A 66 21.89 4.18 -13.03
N PHE A 67 21.74 3.48 -11.91
CA PHE A 67 20.63 3.70 -10.97
C PHE A 67 20.72 5.01 -10.20
N LYS A 68 21.92 5.51 -9.93
CA LYS A 68 22.14 6.87 -9.38
C LYS A 68 21.96 7.97 -10.44
N GLN A 69 21.42 7.65 -11.62
CA GLN A 69 21.21 8.56 -12.76
C GLN A 69 22.50 9.23 -13.26
N ARG A 70 23.67 8.66 -12.96
CA ARG A 70 24.98 9.15 -13.43
C ARG A 70 25.32 8.51 -14.79
N ILE A 71 24.56 8.89 -15.82
CA ILE A 71 24.63 8.26 -17.16
C ILE A 71 25.99 8.48 -17.84
N LYS A 72 26.54 9.70 -17.80
CA LYS A 72 27.82 10.04 -18.45
C LYS A 72 29.00 9.16 -17.96
N PRO A 73 29.30 9.08 -16.64
CA PRO A 73 30.37 8.20 -16.16
C PRO A 73 30.03 6.71 -16.36
N TYR A 74 28.75 6.32 -16.31
CA TYR A 74 28.36 4.94 -16.61
C TYR A 74 28.73 4.53 -18.04
N ILE A 75 28.42 5.38 -19.04
CA ILE A 75 28.79 5.12 -20.44
C ILE A 75 30.31 5.07 -20.59
N ALA A 76 31.03 6.05 -20.03
CA ALA A 76 32.49 6.11 -20.11
C ALA A 76 33.14 4.84 -19.52
N TYR A 77 32.78 4.45 -18.30
CA TYR A 77 33.35 3.26 -17.66
C TYR A 77 32.93 1.97 -18.34
N THR A 78 31.72 1.89 -18.91
CA THR A 78 31.29 0.72 -19.68
C THR A 78 32.13 0.56 -20.94
N LEU A 79 32.37 1.64 -21.69
CA LEU A 79 33.24 1.61 -22.86
C LEU A 79 34.68 1.24 -22.48
N SER A 80 35.23 1.81 -21.41
CA SER A 80 36.55 1.45 -20.90
C SER A 80 36.62 -0.03 -20.49
N ALA A 81 35.59 -0.54 -19.79
CA ALA A 81 35.53 -1.93 -19.35
C ALA A 81 35.44 -2.91 -20.53
N LEU A 82 34.71 -2.57 -21.59
CA LEU A 82 34.63 -3.38 -22.82
C LEU A 82 36.00 -3.49 -23.51
N VAL A 83 36.71 -2.37 -23.64
CA VAL A 83 38.05 -2.35 -24.26
C VAL A 83 39.05 -3.15 -23.41
N VAL A 84 39.14 -2.85 -22.12
CA VAL A 84 40.05 -3.55 -21.19
C VAL A 84 39.72 -5.05 -21.12
N GLY A 85 38.44 -5.39 -21.01
CA GLY A 85 37.96 -6.77 -20.99
C GLY A 85 38.36 -7.54 -22.24
N SER A 86 38.22 -6.91 -23.42
CA SER A 86 38.61 -7.51 -24.71
C SER A 86 40.11 -7.82 -24.77
N PHE A 87 40.97 -6.93 -24.27
CA PHE A 87 42.40 -7.19 -24.18
C PHE A 87 42.74 -8.33 -23.20
N ILE A 88 42.06 -8.39 -22.05
CA ILE A 88 42.23 -9.47 -21.08
C ILE A 88 41.87 -10.82 -21.71
N ILE A 89 40.74 -10.90 -22.41
CA ILE A 89 40.33 -12.15 -23.05
C ILE A 89 41.22 -12.50 -24.23
N TYR A 90 41.67 -11.52 -25.02
CA TYR A 90 42.66 -11.76 -26.07
C TYR A 90 43.94 -12.39 -25.49
N GLY A 91 44.46 -11.83 -24.39
CA GLY A 91 45.62 -12.40 -23.69
C GLY A 91 45.37 -13.79 -23.13
N ALA A 92 44.19 -14.04 -22.56
CA ALA A 92 43.79 -15.36 -22.09
C ALA A 92 43.67 -16.38 -23.24
N ASN A 93 43.28 -15.93 -24.43
CA ASN A 93 43.06 -16.81 -25.58
C ASN A 93 44.35 -17.52 -26.05
N PHE A 94 45.53 -16.91 -25.85
CA PHE A 94 46.83 -17.57 -26.11
C PHE A 94 47.04 -18.85 -25.30
N TRP A 95 46.39 -18.97 -24.14
CA TRP A 95 46.47 -20.15 -23.28
C TRP A 95 45.29 -21.11 -23.50
N ILE A 96 44.11 -20.58 -23.81
CA ILE A 96 42.89 -21.36 -23.97
C ILE A 96 42.80 -22.01 -25.35
N TYR A 97 43.08 -21.23 -26.39
CA TYR A 97 42.98 -21.60 -27.79
C TYR A 97 44.23 -21.15 -28.55
N PRO A 98 45.42 -21.69 -28.22
CA PRO A 98 46.67 -21.31 -28.88
C PRO A 98 46.62 -21.55 -30.39
N GLU A 99 45.93 -22.61 -30.83
CA GLU A 99 45.74 -22.95 -32.24
C GLU A 99 44.87 -21.95 -33.04
N PHE A 100 44.08 -21.10 -32.37
CA PHE A 100 43.22 -20.10 -33.00
C PHE A 100 43.74 -18.67 -32.79
N CYS A 101 44.99 -18.52 -32.35
CA CYS A 101 45.60 -17.20 -32.18
C CYS A 101 46.10 -16.66 -33.53
N PRO A 102 45.69 -15.44 -33.93
CA PRO A 102 46.07 -14.88 -35.23
C PRO A 102 47.56 -14.60 -35.32
N GLU A 103 48.19 -15.00 -36.43
CA GLU A 103 49.61 -14.77 -36.71
C GLU A 103 49.92 -13.29 -36.98
N GLU A 104 48.99 -12.57 -37.60
CA GLU A 104 49.19 -11.16 -37.98
C GLU A 104 48.85 -10.17 -36.84
N GLY A 105 48.31 -10.68 -35.72
CA GLY A 105 48.12 -9.93 -34.47
C GLY A 105 46.66 -9.64 -34.09
N TRP A 106 46.47 -8.73 -33.14
CA TRP A 106 45.17 -8.52 -32.45
C TRP A 106 44.03 -8.03 -33.35
N TRP A 107 44.33 -7.46 -34.51
CA TRP A 107 43.33 -6.82 -35.38
C TRP A 107 42.45 -7.83 -36.14
N GLU A 108 42.88 -9.08 -36.28
CA GLU A 108 42.06 -10.16 -36.86
C GLU A 108 41.03 -10.71 -35.85
N ALA A 109 41.45 -10.95 -34.60
CA ALA A 109 40.59 -11.53 -33.57
C ALA A 109 39.84 -10.48 -32.71
N GLY A 110 40.39 -9.27 -32.60
CA GLY A 110 39.92 -8.21 -31.72
C GLY A 110 38.46 -7.81 -31.95
N PRO A 111 38.01 -7.56 -33.20
CA PRO A 111 36.62 -7.20 -33.47
C PRO A 111 35.62 -8.28 -33.05
N PHE A 112 35.94 -9.55 -33.30
CA PHE A 112 35.09 -10.68 -32.90
C PHE A 112 35.01 -10.81 -31.38
N LEU A 113 36.16 -10.73 -30.69
CA LEU A 113 36.21 -10.78 -29.22
C LEU A 113 35.41 -9.61 -28.62
N LEU A 114 35.62 -8.38 -29.09
CA LEU A 114 34.88 -7.21 -28.63
C LEU A 114 33.36 -7.37 -28.83
N ALA A 115 32.94 -7.89 -29.99
CA ALA A 115 31.53 -8.17 -30.25
C ALA A 115 30.96 -9.23 -29.29
N ALA A 116 31.69 -10.32 -29.03
CA ALA A 116 31.27 -11.35 -28.08
C ALA A 116 31.11 -10.81 -26.65
N HIS A 117 32.01 -9.92 -26.20
CA HIS A 117 31.91 -9.25 -24.90
C HIS A 117 30.72 -8.30 -24.84
N PHE A 118 30.52 -7.54 -25.91
CA PHE A 118 29.42 -6.60 -25.98
C PHE A 118 28.07 -7.32 -25.93
N VAL A 119 27.92 -8.42 -26.68
CA VAL A 119 26.71 -9.25 -26.68
C VAL A 119 26.48 -9.91 -25.32
N SER A 120 27.51 -10.50 -24.70
CA SER A 120 27.36 -11.13 -23.38
C SER A 120 26.95 -10.11 -22.30
N LEU A 121 27.54 -8.91 -22.34
CA LEU A 121 27.17 -7.80 -21.48
C LEU A 121 25.71 -7.37 -21.73
N LEU A 122 25.32 -7.15 -22.99
CA LEU A 122 23.97 -6.71 -23.36
C LEU A 122 22.91 -7.70 -22.87
N VAL A 123 23.12 -8.99 -23.08
CA VAL A 123 22.18 -10.04 -22.66
C VAL A 123 22.03 -10.07 -21.13
N LEU A 124 23.14 -10.02 -20.38
CA LEU A 124 23.09 -10.02 -18.92
C LEU A 124 22.45 -8.74 -18.36
N VAL A 125 22.73 -7.60 -18.98
CA VAL A 125 22.09 -6.32 -18.64
C VAL A 125 20.58 -6.40 -18.87
N ALA A 126 20.16 -6.94 -20.02
CA ALA A 126 18.75 -7.08 -20.36
C ALA A 126 18.01 -7.99 -19.37
N ILE A 127 18.57 -9.17 -19.05
CA ILE A 127 17.99 -10.10 -18.07
C ILE A 127 17.83 -9.42 -16.71
N PHE A 128 18.87 -8.74 -16.24
CA PHE A 128 18.85 -8.06 -14.95
C PHE A 128 17.79 -6.94 -14.89
N LEU A 129 17.71 -6.11 -15.94
CA LEU A 129 16.70 -5.05 -16.03
C LEU A 129 15.28 -5.62 -16.07
N LEU A 130 15.06 -6.73 -16.79
CA LEU A 130 13.77 -7.41 -16.85
C LEU A 130 13.34 -7.95 -15.47
N GLN A 131 14.25 -8.63 -14.76
CA GLN A 131 14.00 -9.13 -13.40
C GLN A 131 13.64 -7.99 -12.44
N ARG A 132 14.41 -6.89 -12.49
CA ARG A 132 14.16 -5.69 -11.69
C ARG A 132 12.81 -5.05 -12.01
N PHE A 133 12.47 -4.95 -13.30
CA PHE A 133 11.18 -4.43 -13.75
C PHE A 133 10.03 -5.28 -13.22
N TYR A 134 10.13 -6.61 -13.32
CA TYR A 134 9.13 -7.53 -12.80
C TYR A 134 8.97 -7.40 -11.28
N GLN A 135 10.07 -7.36 -10.53
CA GLN A 135 10.05 -7.15 -9.08
C GLN A 135 9.40 -5.82 -8.70
N GLN A 136 9.74 -4.74 -9.40
CA GLN A 136 9.17 -3.42 -9.15
C GLN A 136 7.67 -3.39 -9.46
N GLN A 137 7.23 -4.07 -10.51
CA GLN A 137 5.82 -4.19 -10.86
C GLN A 137 5.04 -4.96 -9.78
N GLN A 138 5.61 -6.06 -9.27
CA GLN A 138 5.00 -6.85 -8.21
C GLN A 138 4.89 -6.05 -6.91
N GLN A 139 5.95 -5.33 -6.53
CA GLN A 139 5.96 -4.47 -5.35
C GLN A 139 4.88 -3.38 -5.45
N ARG A 140 4.75 -2.71 -6.61
CA ARG A 140 3.70 -1.72 -6.84
C ARG A 140 2.29 -2.29 -6.67
N SER A 141 2.05 -3.51 -7.17
CA SER A 141 0.76 -4.19 -7.02
C SER A 141 0.46 -4.48 -5.55
N THR A 142 1.45 -4.96 -4.80
CA THR A 142 1.31 -5.19 -3.35
C THR A 142 1.04 -3.89 -2.58
N ASP A 143 1.78 -2.82 -2.89
CA ASP A 143 1.59 -1.52 -2.26
C ASP A 143 0.17 -0.96 -2.52
N GLN A 144 -0.35 -1.14 -3.74
CA GLN A 144 -1.73 -0.76 -4.08
C GLN A 144 -2.78 -1.54 -3.29
N LEU A 145 -2.60 -2.85 -3.12
CA LEU A 145 -3.50 -3.67 -2.31
C LEU A 145 -3.47 -3.27 -0.84
N LEU A 146 -2.28 -2.99 -0.29
CA LEU A 146 -2.14 -2.50 1.09
C LEU A 146 -2.84 -1.16 1.28
N GLN A 147 -2.68 -0.22 0.35
CA GLN A 147 -3.37 1.07 0.39
C GLN A 147 -4.90 0.91 0.36
N GLN A 148 -5.41 -0.03 -0.44
CA GLN A 148 -6.86 -0.31 -0.47
C GLN A 148 -7.35 -0.92 0.85
N ASP A 149 -6.61 -1.87 1.43
CA ASP A 149 -6.94 -2.46 2.74
C ASP A 149 -6.94 -1.40 3.85
N GLU A 150 -5.96 -0.49 3.86
CA GLU A 150 -5.90 0.63 4.80
C GLU A 150 -7.09 1.59 4.62
N GLN A 151 -7.47 1.91 3.39
CA GLN A 151 -8.66 2.72 3.13
C GLN A 151 -9.94 2.03 3.62
N ILE A 152 -10.08 0.74 3.38
CA ILE A 152 -11.24 -0.04 3.86
C ILE A 152 -11.27 -0.07 5.39
N ARG A 153 -10.13 -0.29 6.05
CA ARG A 153 -10.02 -0.25 7.51
C ARG A 153 -10.37 1.11 8.06
N PHE A 154 -9.85 2.18 7.48
CA PHE A 154 -10.21 3.54 7.87
C PHE A 154 -11.71 3.81 7.75
N LEU A 155 -12.35 3.34 6.66
CA LEU A 155 -13.81 3.43 6.51
C LEU A 155 -14.56 2.59 7.56
N HIS A 156 -14.05 1.41 7.88
CA HIS A 156 -14.62 0.54 8.90
C HIS A 156 -14.50 1.15 10.31
N ASP A 157 -13.36 1.78 10.63
CA ASP A 157 -13.10 2.43 11.91
C ASP A 157 -13.94 3.71 12.10
N GLN A 158 -14.38 4.34 11.01
CA GLN A 158 -15.37 5.43 11.08
C GLN A 158 -16.78 4.96 11.45
N LEU A 159 -17.09 3.67 11.29
CA LEU A 159 -18.31 3.09 11.84
C LEU A 159 -18.06 2.78 13.31
N ASN A 160 -18.98 3.14 14.22
CA ASN A 160 -18.92 2.65 15.61
C ASN A 160 -19.65 1.30 15.68
N PRO A 161 -18.95 0.14 15.62
CA PRO A 161 -19.62 -1.15 15.46
C PRO A 161 -20.45 -1.48 16.69
N HIS A 162 -19.98 -1.07 17.87
CA HIS A 162 -20.66 -1.28 19.14
C HIS A 162 -22.00 -0.53 19.18
N PHE A 163 -22.06 0.72 18.71
CA PHE A 163 -23.33 1.44 18.56
C PHE A 163 -24.28 0.64 17.66
N PHE A 164 -23.84 0.21 16.48
CA PHE A 164 -24.69 -0.52 15.53
C PHE A 164 -25.23 -1.84 16.10
N PHE A 165 -24.38 -2.66 16.76
CA PHE A 165 -24.84 -3.88 17.41
C PHE A 165 -25.88 -3.61 18.50
N ASN A 166 -25.67 -2.58 19.32
CA ASN A 166 -26.61 -2.22 20.37
C ASN A 166 -27.93 -1.70 19.81
N THR A 167 -27.88 -0.89 18.75
CA THR A 167 -29.08 -0.42 18.07
C THR A 167 -29.85 -1.59 17.50
N LEU A 168 -29.22 -2.51 16.78
CA LEU A 168 -29.88 -3.70 16.21
C LEU A 168 -30.52 -4.57 17.30
N ASN A 169 -29.85 -4.78 18.42
CA ASN A 169 -30.41 -5.53 19.56
C ASN A 169 -31.64 -4.84 20.16
N ASN A 170 -31.62 -3.51 20.28
CA ASN A 170 -32.76 -2.76 20.75
C ASN A 170 -33.93 -2.83 19.76
N LEU A 171 -33.66 -2.65 18.46
CA LEU A 171 -34.66 -2.80 17.41
C LEU A 171 -35.27 -4.20 17.39
N TYR A 172 -34.49 -5.26 17.63
CA TYR A 172 -35.03 -6.60 17.81
C TYR A 172 -36.03 -6.66 18.98
N GLY A 173 -35.68 -6.09 20.13
CA GLY A 173 -36.59 -5.99 21.29
C GLY A 173 -37.89 -5.22 20.97
N ILE A 174 -37.78 -4.08 20.28
CA ILE A 174 -38.92 -3.28 19.83
C ILE A 174 -39.78 -4.07 18.84
N SER A 175 -39.18 -4.82 17.92
CA SER A 175 -39.92 -5.59 16.91
C SER A 175 -40.86 -6.63 17.53
N LEU A 176 -40.56 -7.12 18.74
CA LEU A 176 -41.38 -8.08 19.46
C LEU A 176 -42.57 -7.43 20.20
N HIS A 177 -42.50 -6.15 20.55
CA HIS A 177 -43.48 -5.49 21.42
C HIS A 177 -44.24 -4.34 20.72
N GLU A 178 -43.61 -3.65 19.78
CA GLU A 178 -44.12 -2.47 19.07
C GLU A 178 -43.73 -2.51 17.56
N PRO A 179 -44.17 -3.54 16.81
CA PRO A 179 -43.73 -3.76 15.42
C PRO A 179 -44.06 -2.60 14.48
N ASP A 180 -45.13 -1.84 14.76
CA ASP A 180 -45.58 -0.71 13.94
C ASP A 180 -44.54 0.42 13.82
N ARG A 181 -43.61 0.51 14.79
CA ARG A 181 -42.56 1.54 14.83
C ARG A 181 -41.30 1.13 14.05
N MET A 182 -41.13 -0.17 13.77
CA MET A 182 -39.92 -0.71 13.16
C MET A 182 -39.54 -0.11 11.80
N PRO A 183 -40.48 0.14 10.86
CA PRO A 183 -40.12 0.72 9.56
C PRO A 183 -39.40 2.07 9.68
N ASN A 184 -39.85 2.93 10.61
CA ASN A 184 -39.24 4.23 10.83
C ASN A 184 -37.84 4.09 11.43
N LEU A 185 -37.68 3.25 12.46
CA LEU A 185 -36.39 3.07 13.13
C LEU A 185 -35.33 2.43 12.23
N ILE A 186 -35.72 1.47 11.38
CA ILE A 186 -34.83 0.89 10.35
C ILE A 186 -34.43 1.96 9.33
N MET A 187 -35.36 2.84 8.94
CA MET A 187 -35.05 3.96 8.05
C MET A 187 -34.03 4.93 8.68
N GLN A 188 -34.16 5.24 9.97
CA GLN A 188 -33.20 6.09 10.68
C GLN A 188 -31.81 5.47 10.75
N LEU A 189 -31.74 4.17 11.08
CA LEU A 189 -30.48 3.42 11.07
C LEU A 189 -29.82 3.41 9.68
N SER A 190 -30.62 3.19 8.63
CA SER A 190 -30.15 3.21 7.24
C SER A 190 -29.61 4.58 6.84
N LYS A 191 -30.26 5.67 7.25
CA LYS A 191 -29.78 7.05 7.03
C LYS A 191 -28.44 7.31 7.71
N LEU A 192 -28.27 6.86 8.96
CA LEU A 192 -26.99 6.99 9.68
C LEU A 192 -25.85 6.26 8.96
N MET A 193 -26.06 4.99 8.61
CA MET A 193 -25.06 4.19 7.91
C MET A 193 -24.68 4.80 6.57
N ARG A 194 -25.69 5.22 5.79
CA ARG A 194 -25.46 5.86 4.49
C ARG A 194 -24.64 7.13 4.63
N TYR A 195 -24.98 8.00 5.58
CA TYR A 195 -24.27 9.25 5.78
C TYR A 195 -22.81 9.01 6.20
N GLN A 196 -22.51 8.10 7.14
CA GLN A 196 -21.13 7.78 7.52
C GLN A 196 -20.30 7.31 6.31
N VAL A 197 -20.85 6.43 5.47
CA VAL A 197 -20.14 5.93 4.27
C VAL A 197 -19.97 7.02 3.21
N GLU A 198 -21.00 7.82 2.94
CA GLU A 198 -20.95 8.83 1.87
C GLU A 198 -20.13 10.08 2.27
N SER A 199 -20.21 10.48 3.54
CA SER A 199 -19.52 11.67 4.06
C SER A 199 -18.01 11.45 4.19
N SER A 200 -17.56 10.21 4.45
CA SER A 200 -16.14 9.83 4.50
C SER A 200 -15.33 10.19 3.25
N ARG A 201 -15.99 10.32 2.10
CA ARG A 201 -15.39 10.64 0.80
C ARG A 201 -15.42 12.14 0.46
N ARG A 202 -16.04 12.96 1.31
CA ARG A 202 -16.24 14.39 1.06
C ARG A 202 -15.40 15.21 2.02
N SER A 203 -14.81 16.30 1.54
CA SER A 203 -14.12 17.27 2.39
C SER A 203 -15.08 18.15 3.18
N LEU A 204 -16.28 18.41 2.62
CA LEU A 204 -17.30 19.26 3.19
C LEU A 204 -18.70 18.67 2.96
N VAL A 205 -19.59 18.88 3.92
CA VAL A 205 -21.02 18.54 3.90
C VAL A 205 -21.84 19.74 4.36
N SER A 206 -23.12 19.80 4.00
CA SER A 206 -23.97 20.90 4.46
C SER A 206 -24.32 20.74 5.94
N LEU A 207 -24.57 21.85 6.63
CA LEU A 207 -25.03 21.84 8.02
C LEU A 207 -26.36 21.10 8.18
N GLN A 208 -27.23 21.16 7.17
CA GLN A 208 -28.46 20.36 7.14
C GLN A 208 -28.15 18.86 7.26
N GLN A 209 -27.18 18.35 6.50
CA GLN A 209 -26.85 16.92 6.52
C GLN A 209 -26.30 16.48 7.89
N GLU A 210 -25.44 17.29 8.53
CA GLU A 210 -24.98 17.03 9.91
C GLU A 210 -26.13 17.01 10.91
N ILE A 211 -27.07 17.96 10.81
CA ILE A 211 -28.23 18.02 11.70
C ILE A 211 -29.15 16.81 11.48
N GLU A 212 -29.43 16.42 10.24
CA GLU A 212 -30.24 15.23 9.94
C GLU A 212 -29.60 13.94 10.48
N PHE A 213 -28.27 13.86 10.37
CA PHE A 213 -27.49 12.76 10.92
C PHE A 213 -27.57 12.72 12.45
N ILE A 214 -27.29 13.83 13.14
CA ILE A 214 -27.40 13.94 14.61
C ILE A 214 -28.82 13.65 15.07
N THR A 215 -29.83 14.14 14.35
CA THR A 215 -31.24 13.89 14.67
C THR A 215 -31.54 12.39 14.65
N SER A 216 -31.12 11.69 13.60
CA SER A 216 -31.32 10.24 13.48
C SER A 216 -30.60 9.48 14.59
N TYR A 217 -29.41 9.94 14.98
CA TYR A 217 -28.63 9.34 16.07
C TYR A 217 -29.33 9.54 17.43
N VAL A 218 -29.72 10.77 17.75
CA VAL A 218 -30.42 11.11 18.99
C VAL A 218 -31.72 10.34 19.13
N THR A 219 -32.50 10.19 18.04
CA THR A 219 -33.74 9.41 18.09
C THR A 219 -33.46 7.94 18.40
N LEU A 220 -32.46 7.31 17.79
CA LEU A 220 -32.11 5.91 18.12
C LEU A 220 -31.59 5.77 19.56
N GLU A 221 -30.83 6.75 20.07
CA GLU A 221 -30.40 6.77 21.47
C GLU A 221 -31.57 6.98 22.45
N GLN A 222 -32.57 7.79 22.07
CA GLN A 222 -33.82 7.96 22.81
C GLN A 222 -34.58 6.64 22.93
N GLU A 223 -34.70 5.88 21.84
CA GLU A 223 -35.28 4.53 21.88
C GLU A 223 -34.45 3.59 22.77
N ARG A 224 -33.12 3.67 22.66
CA ARG A 224 -32.21 2.81 23.42
C ARG A 224 -32.36 2.98 24.92
N LEU A 225 -32.42 4.24 25.37
CA LEU A 225 -32.42 4.61 26.78
C LEU A 225 -33.84 4.64 27.37
N GLY A 226 -34.85 4.83 26.52
CA GLY A 226 -36.25 4.90 26.90
C GLY A 226 -36.46 5.90 28.05
N LYS A 227 -37.30 5.51 29.02
CA LYS A 227 -37.67 6.38 30.15
C LYS A 227 -36.57 6.55 31.22
N ARG A 228 -35.42 5.88 31.07
CA ARG A 228 -34.32 5.98 32.05
C ARG A 228 -33.56 7.29 31.97
N CYS A 229 -33.61 7.97 30.82
CA CYS A 229 -32.86 9.18 30.54
C CYS A 229 -33.76 10.27 29.97
N GLN A 230 -33.59 11.50 30.47
CA GLN A 230 -34.23 12.67 29.90
C GLN A 230 -33.36 13.23 28.78
N ILE A 231 -33.82 13.10 27.53
CA ILE A 231 -33.09 13.60 26.37
C ILE A 231 -33.88 14.74 25.74
N SER A 232 -33.27 15.92 25.65
CA SER A 232 -33.85 17.06 24.92
C SER A 232 -32.92 17.49 23.79
N TYR A 233 -33.46 17.60 22.59
CA TYR A 233 -32.72 18.00 21.41
C TYR A 233 -33.46 19.10 20.67
N HIS A 234 -32.81 20.26 20.53
CA HIS A 234 -33.36 21.43 19.87
C HIS A 234 -32.39 21.94 18.82
N TYR A 235 -32.88 22.20 17.62
CA TYR A 235 -32.12 22.77 16.51
C TYR A 235 -32.95 23.82 15.76
N PRO A 236 -32.34 24.70 14.96
CA PRO A 236 -33.05 25.77 14.27
C PRO A 236 -33.95 25.18 13.18
N ALA A 237 -35.23 25.56 13.16
CA ALA A 237 -36.22 25.04 12.20
C ALA A 237 -36.13 25.67 10.80
N GLU A 238 -35.35 26.74 10.61
CA GLU A 238 -35.23 27.43 9.31
C GLU A 238 -34.32 26.67 8.33
N GLU A 239 -34.87 25.60 7.75
CA GLU A 239 -34.20 24.64 6.87
C GLU A 239 -33.44 25.28 5.69
N HIS A 240 -33.97 26.39 5.14
CA HIS A 240 -33.35 27.09 4.01
C HIS A 240 -31.99 27.74 4.33
N GLN A 241 -31.71 28.10 5.58
CA GLN A 241 -30.41 28.69 5.93
C GLN A 241 -29.33 27.60 6.11
N LEU A 242 -29.73 26.40 6.52
CA LEU A 242 -28.82 25.30 6.85
C LEU A 242 -28.08 24.74 5.64
N GLN A 243 -28.70 24.75 4.45
CA GLN A 243 -28.06 24.27 3.22
C GLN A 243 -26.88 25.12 2.75
N ARG A 244 -26.85 26.40 3.14
CA ARG A 244 -25.82 27.37 2.70
C ARG A 244 -24.49 27.18 3.40
N TYR A 245 -24.51 26.63 4.62
CA TYR A 245 -23.31 26.46 5.43
C TYR A 245 -22.73 25.08 5.22
N GLN A 246 -21.40 25.03 5.09
CA GLN A 246 -20.64 23.80 4.93
C GLN A 246 -19.63 23.65 6.07
N LEU A 247 -19.45 22.42 6.53
CA LEU A 247 -18.45 22.06 7.52
C LEU A 247 -17.83 20.70 7.20
N ALA A 248 -16.73 20.38 7.89
CA ALA A 248 -16.16 19.05 7.83
C ALA A 248 -17.20 18.01 8.30
N PRO A 249 -17.32 16.86 7.63
CA PRO A 249 -18.27 15.83 8.02
C PRO A 249 -17.94 15.30 9.42
N LEU A 250 -18.99 14.92 10.17
CA LEU A 250 -18.88 14.37 11.51
C LEU A 250 -18.17 15.30 12.50
N LEU A 251 -18.12 16.62 12.25
CA LEU A 251 -17.46 17.57 13.16
C LEU A 251 -18.17 17.68 14.51
N LEU A 252 -19.50 17.70 14.49
CA LEU A 252 -20.31 17.89 15.71
C LEU A 252 -20.57 16.55 16.42
N MET A 253 -20.56 15.47 15.65
CA MET A 253 -20.93 14.13 16.12
C MET A 253 -20.10 13.65 17.33
N PRO A 254 -18.76 13.78 17.38
CA PRO A 254 -17.96 13.34 18.53
C PRO A 254 -18.41 13.98 19.85
N LEU A 255 -18.84 15.25 19.83
CA LEU A 255 -19.33 15.94 21.01
C LEU A 255 -20.68 15.38 21.48
N VAL A 256 -21.57 15.10 20.52
CA VAL A 256 -22.87 14.47 20.80
C VAL A 256 -22.68 13.07 21.33
N GLU A 257 -21.86 12.24 20.67
CA GLU A 257 -21.55 10.87 21.09
C GLU A 257 -20.94 10.83 22.49
N ASN A 258 -20.02 11.74 22.79
CA ASN A 258 -19.40 11.88 24.11
C ASN A 258 -20.47 12.11 25.20
N ALA A 259 -21.43 12.99 24.94
CA ALA A 259 -22.50 13.28 25.88
C ALA A 259 -23.38 12.06 26.19
N PHE A 260 -23.66 11.20 25.21
CA PHE A 260 -24.37 9.95 25.46
C PHE A 260 -23.47 8.94 26.19
N LYS A 261 -22.24 8.75 25.73
CA LYS A 261 -21.27 7.80 26.30
C LYS A 261 -21.01 8.06 27.79
N HIS A 262 -20.88 9.32 28.19
CA HIS A 262 -20.58 9.70 29.57
C HIS A 262 -21.82 10.09 30.37
N GLY A 263 -22.89 10.49 29.68
CA GLY A 263 -24.14 10.94 30.29
C GLY A 263 -25.12 9.84 30.63
N THR A 264 -25.05 8.65 30.01
CA THR A 264 -26.17 7.69 30.07
C THR A 264 -25.81 6.31 30.60
N GLY A 265 -24.69 6.19 31.34
CA GLY A 265 -24.29 4.96 32.04
C GLY A 265 -25.24 4.59 33.20
N ASP A 266 -24.70 3.99 34.27
CA ASP A 266 -25.47 3.65 35.48
C ASP A 266 -25.74 4.89 36.37
N ILE A 267 -26.38 5.90 35.78
CA ILE A 267 -26.75 7.15 36.45
C ILE A 267 -28.28 7.14 36.64
N LYS A 268 -28.74 7.26 37.89
CA LYS A 268 -30.16 7.44 38.19
C LYS A 268 -30.62 8.82 37.74
N GLY A 269 -31.67 8.87 36.92
CA GLY A 269 -32.21 10.13 36.40
C GLY A 269 -31.24 10.84 35.46
N CYS A 270 -30.59 10.08 34.56
CA CYS A 270 -29.65 10.66 33.62
C CYS A 270 -30.32 11.66 32.68
N PHE A 271 -29.54 12.62 32.17
CA PHE A 271 -30.00 13.57 31.19
C PHE A 271 -28.94 13.88 30.14
N VAL A 272 -29.42 14.22 28.94
CA VAL A 272 -28.62 14.77 27.84
C VAL A 272 -29.44 15.88 27.17
N HIS A 273 -28.93 17.10 27.23
CA HIS A 273 -29.53 18.28 26.63
C HIS A 273 -28.62 18.81 25.53
N ILE A 274 -29.13 18.86 24.31
CA ILE A 274 -28.40 19.29 23.12
C ILE A 274 -29.18 20.44 22.50
N THR A 275 -28.53 21.60 22.36
CA THR A 275 -29.11 22.78 21.71
C THR A 275 -28.15 23.28 20.64
N LEU A 276 -28.65 23.38 19.41
CA LEU A 276 -27.94 23.94 18.28
C LEU A 276 -28.60 25.25 17.86
N GLN A 277 -27.82 26.33 17.78
CA GLN A 277 -28.27 27.64 17.35
C GLN A 277 -27.39 28.15 16.22
N LEU A 278 -28.03 28.70 15.20
CA LEU A 278 -27.36 29.41 14.12
C LEU A 278 -27.73 30.89 14.23
N ARG A 279 -26.76 31.74 14.53
CA ARG A 279 -26.96 33.19 14.60
C ARG A 279 -26.05 33.86 13.60
N GLN A 280 -26.63 34.47 12.57
CA GLN A 280 -25.90 35.04 11.43
C GLN A 280 -25.04 33.96 10.77
N SER A 281 -23.73 33.91 11.07
CA SER A 281 -22.78 32.91 10.57
C SER A 281 -22.00 32.22 11.70
N GLN A 282 -22.49 32.32 12.94
CA GLN A 282 -21.96 31.60 14.09
C GLN A 282 -22.85 30.41 14.43
N LEU A 283 -22.26 29.22 14.40
CA LEU A 283 -22.87 28.00 14.90
C LEU A 283 -22.51 27.82 16.37
N ILE A 284 -23.52 27.73 17.23
CA ILE A 284 -23.38 27.51 18.66
C ILE A 284 -23.99 26.15 18.99
N LEU A 285 -23.17 25.23 19.46
CA LEU A 285 -23.58 23.92 19.96
C LEU A 285 -23.38 23.90 21.48
N LEU A 286 -24.48 23.82 22.22
CA LEU A 286 -24.48 23.66 23.67
C LEU A 286 -24.90 22.22 24.00
N ILE A 287 -24.07 21.52 24.77
CA ILE A 287 -24.34 20.16 25.22
C ILE A 287 -24.13 20.08 26.72
N GLU A 288 -25.14 19.59 27.42
CA GLU A 288 -25.12 19.36 28.87
C GLU A 288 -25.55 17.92 29.12
N ASN A 289 -24.81 17.18 29.95
CA ASN A 289 -25.15 15.80 30.30
C ASN A 289 -24.91 15.54 31.78
N SER A 290 -25.58 14.52 32.31
CA SER A 290 -25.33 14.06 33.67
C SER A 290 -23.91 13.51 33.84
N LEU A 291 -23.32 13.73 35.01
CA LEU A 291 -21.99 13.22 35.35
C LEU A 291 -22.09 11.95 36.19
N SER A 292 -21.37 10.90 35.77
CA SER A 292 -21.21 9.67 36.55
C SER A 292 -20.49 9.94 37.88
N SER A 293 -20.97 9.35 38.98
CA SER A 293 -20.31 9.38 40.29
C SER A 293 -19.02 8.53 40.33
N HIS A 294 -18.83 7.63 39.36
CA HIS A 294 -17.59 6.88 39.17
C HIS A 294 -16.65 7.64 38.23
N LYS A 295 -15.45 8.00 38.71
CA LYS A 295 -14.36 8.53 37.88
C LYS A 295 -14.04 7.52 36.75
N PRO A 296 -13.95 7.94 35.49
CA PRO A 296 -13.54 7.06 34.42
C PRO A 296 -12.13 6.52 34.71
N LYS A 297 -11.95 5.20 34.72
CA LYS A 297 -10.63 4.57 34.73
C LYS A 297 -10.10 4.57 33.30
N GLY A 298 -9.27 5.54 32.96
CA GLY A 298 -8.58 5.64 31.67
C GLY A 298 -7.96 7.02 31.47
N GLU A 299 -6.78 7.07 30.85
CA GLU A 299 -6.24 8.33 30.33
C GLU A 299 -7.15 8.86 29.22
N SER A 300 -7.38 10.17 29.18
CA SER A 300 -8.13 10.81 28.09
C SER A 300 -7.40 10.53 26.78
N THR A 301 -8.14 10.07 25.78
CA THR A 301 -7.65 9.88 24.41
C THR A 301 -7.32 11.20 23.71
N GLY A 302 -7.67 12.35 24.30
CA GLY A 302 -7.56 13.67 23.66
C GLY A 302 -8.52 13.88 22.47
N VAL A 303 -9.34 12.87 22.17
CA VAL A 303 -10.33 12.82 21.09
C VAL A 303 -11.64 12.35 21.70
N GLY A 304 -12.61 13.27 21.82
CA GLY A 304 -13.97 13.00 22.30
C GLY A 304 -14.04 12.48 23.72
#